data_AF-A0A920LPI2-F1
#
_entry.id   AF-A0A920LPI2-F1
#
_cell.length_a   1.000
_cell.length_b   1.000
_cell.length_c   1.000
_cell.angle_alpha   90.00
_cell.angle_beta   90.00
_cell.angle_gamma   90.00
#
_symmetry.space_group_name_H-M   'P 1'
#
loop_
_entity.id
_entity.type
_entity.pdbx_description
1 polymer ?
#
loop_
_entity_poly.entity_id
_entity_poly.type
_entity_poly.pdbx_seq_one_letter_code
_entity_poly.pdbx_strand_id
1 'polypeptide(L)' 'MLLLDDVVAHLDMARRGALFDAVDAVGGQTWFSGTDEDDFTGLEAQPVRIEAPDGTARITTPEDDQ' A
#
# COMPACT_ATOMS: atom_id res chain seq x y z
N MET A 1 -10.63 1.96 11.54
CA MET A 1 -9.56 2.43 10.64
C MET A 1 -8.27 1.79 11.10
N LEU A 2 -7.60 1.04 10.23
CA LEU A 2 -6.30 0.43 10.49
C LEU A 2 -5.28 1.00 9.50
N LEU A 3 -4.05 1.25 9.95
CA LEU A 3 -2.91 1.58 9.10
C LEU A 3 -1.81 0.58 9.42
N LEU A 4 -1.37 -0.15 8.41
CA LEU A 4 -0.22 -1.04 8.51
C LEU A 4 0.99 -0.38 7.84
N ASP A 5 1.95 0.02 8.68
CA ASP A 5 3.08 0.81 8.23
C ASP A 5 4.24 -0.09 7.78
N ASP A 6 4.50 -0.11 6.47
CA ASP A 6 5.62 -0.81 5.81
C ASP A 6 5.73 -2.31 6.12
N VAL A 7 4.69 -2.91 6.71
CA VAL A 7 4.74 -4.30 7.18
C VAL A 7 4.84 -5.30 6.03
N VAL A 8 4.33 -4.95 4.85
CA VAL A 8 4.23 -5.84 3.69
C VAL A 8 5.62 -6.17 3.13
N ALA A 9 6.54 -5.19 3.16
CA ALA A 9 7.94 -5.34 2.77
C ALA A 9 8.68 -6.41 3.59
N HIS A 10 8.23 -6.65 4.82
CA HIS A 10 8.84 -7.59 5.76
C HIS A 10 8.29 -9.02 5.64
N LEU A 11 7.30 -9.23 4.77
CA LEU A 11 6.65 -10.52 4.58
C LEU A 11 7.06 -11.15 3.26
N ASP A 12 7.13 -12.48 3.25
CA ASP A 12 7.19 -13.24 2.01
C ASP A 12 5.83 -13.22 1.28
N MET A 13 5.83 -13.58 -0.01
CA MET A 13 4.65 -13.54 -0.88
C MET A 13 3.43 -14.27 -0.29
N ALA A 14 3.62 -15.43 0.35
CA ALA A 14 2.53 -16.21 0.92
C ALA A 14 1.91 -15.50 2.13
N ARG A 15 2.76 -14.88 2.98
CA ARG A 15 2.30 -14.11 4.14
C ARG A 15 1.63 -12.80 3.75
N ARG A 16 2.06 -12.15 2.66
CA ARG A 16 1.38 -10.95 2.12
C ARG A 16 -0.07 -11.27 1.74
N GLY A 17 -0.28 -12.33 0.96
CA GLY A 17 -1.63 -12.79 0.60
C GLY A 17 -2.49 -13.09 1.83
N ALA A 18 -1.95 -13.86 2.78
CA ALA A 18 -2.68 -14.17 4.02
C ALA A 18 -3.01 -12.93 4.87
N LEU A 19 -2.16 -11.91 4.85
CA LEU A 19 -2.44 -10.63 5.52
C LEU A 19 -3.57 -9.87 4.82
N PHE A 20 -3.58 -9.82 3.49
CA PHE A 20 -4.63 -9.16 2.72
C PHE A 20 -5.99 -9.83 2.97
N ASP A 21 -6.04 -11.16 2.92
CA ASP A 21 -7.25 -11.94 3.23
C ASP A 21 -7.73 -11.70 4.68
N ALA A 22 -6.79 -11.65 5.63
CA ALA A 22 -7.12 -11.41 7.04
C ALA A 22 -7.70 -10.01 7.28
N VAL A 23 -7.14 -8.99 6.62
CA VAL A 23 -7.63 -7.60 6.72
C VAL A 23 -9.01 -7.47 6.09
N ASP A 24 -9.25 -8.10 4.93
CA ASP A 24 -10.56 -8.09 4.27
C ASP A 24 -11.63 -8.77 5.16
N ALA A 25 -11.29 -9.89 5.79
CA ALA A 25 -12.17 -10.59 6.72
C ALA A 25 -12.52 -9.79 8.00
N VAL A 26 -11.58 -8.98 8.51
CA VAL A 26 -11.86 -8.06 9.63
C VAL A 26 -12.84 -6.96 9.22
N GLY A 27 -12.73 -6.50 7.98
CA GLY A 27 -13.58 -5.46 7.40
C GLY A 27 -13.32 -4.05 7.93
N GLY A 28 -13.93 -3.07 7.28
CA GLY A 28 -13.74 -1.64 7.57
C GLY A 28 -12.57 -1.03 6.78
N GLN A 29 -12.29 0.26 7.03
CA GLN A 29 -11.27 0.98 6.28
C GLN A 29 -9.84 0.63 6.76
N THR A 30 -9.02 0.12 5.85
CA THR A 30 -7.61 -0.21 6.09
C THR A 30 -6.71 0.46 5.06
N TRP A 31 -5.56 0.92 5.51
CA TRP A 31 -4.50 1.49 4.71
C TRP A 31 -3.22 0.67 4.88
N PHE A 32 -2.47 0.52 3.80
CA PHE A 32 -1.12 0.00 3.82
C PHE A 32 -0.19 1.08 3.25
N SER A 33 0.97 1.28 3.88
CA SER A 33 2.06 2.09 3.32
C SER A 33 3.23 1.18 2.97
N GLY A 34 4.04 1.63 2.02
CA GLY A 34 5.28 1.00 1.59
C GLY A 34 5.95 1.83 0.50
N THR A 35 7.20 1.50 0.19
CA THR A 35 7.97 2.22 -0.84
C THR A 35 8.12 1.44 -2.16
N ASP A 36 7.81 0.14 -2.15
CA ASP A 36 7.86 -0.71 -3.34
C ASP A 36 6.43 -1.13 -3.74
N GLU A 37 6.07 -0.93 -5.01
CA GLU A 37 4.74 -1.29 -5.54
C GLU A 37 4.57 -2.81 -5.65
N ASP A 38 5.67 -3.54 -5.89
CA ASP A 38 5.64 -5.00 -6.04
C ASP A 38 5.25 -5.70 -4.72
N ASP A 39 5.47 -5.03 -3.58
CA ASP A 39 5.02 -5.52 -2.28
C ASP A 39 3.49 -5.65 -2.19
N PHE A 40 2.75 -4.85 -2.95
CA PHE A 40 1.29 -4.84 -2.97
C PHE A 40 0.69 -5.73 -4.06
N THR A 41 1.50 -6.56 -4.73
CA THR A 41 1.01 -7.51 -5.74
C THR A 41 -0.11 -8.39 -5.16
N GLY A 42 -1.29 -8.33 -5.78
CA GLY A 42 -2.47 -9.10 -5.37
C GLY A 42 -3.38 -8.42 -4.34
N LEU A 43 -3.05 -7.20 -3.90
CA LEU A 43 -3.94 -6.37 -3.09
C LEU A 43 -4.94 -5.62 -3.97
N GLU A 44 -6.24 -5.81 -3.73
CA GLU A 44 -7.30 -5.01 -4.34
C GLU A 44 -7.56 -3.75 -3.48
N ALA A 45 -6.85 -2.65 -3.78
CA ALA A 45 -7.00 -1.38 -3.07
C ALA A 45 -6.89 -0.19 -4.03
N GLN A 46 -7.38 0.97 -3.60
CA GLN A 46 -7.13 2.24 -4.29
C GLN A 46 -5.68 2.67 -4.04
N PRO A 47 -4.80 2.73 -5.06
CA PRO A 47 -3.45 3.22 -4.87
C PRO A 47 -3.44 4.73 -4.66
N VAL A 48 -2.52 5.19 -3.82
CA VAL A 48 -2.19 6.61 -3.61
C VAL A 48 -0.67 6.70 -3.63
N ARG A 49 -0.12 7.37 -4.64
CA ARG A 49 1.32 7.63 -4.72
C ARG A 49 1.62 8.98 -4.08
N ILE A 50 2.68 9.02 -3.27
CA ILE A 50 3.15 10.23 -2.60
C ILE A 50 4.63 10.42 -2.92
N GLU A 51 4.98 11.60 -3.40
CA GLU A 51 6.36 11.98 -3.72
C GLU A 51 6.76 13.25 -2.96
N ALA A 52 8.04 13.38 -2.61
CA ALA A 52 8.58 14.54 -1.92
C ALA A 52 9.99 14.94 -2.41
N PRO A 53 10.20 15.22 -3.72
CA PRO A 53 11.52 15.48 -4.29
C PRO A 53 12.21 16.74 -3.74
N ASP A 54 11.44 17.68 -3.19
CA ASP A 54 11.90 18.97 -2.64
C ASP A 54 11.52 19.11 -1.14
N GLY A 55 11.30 18.01 -0.44
CA GLY A 55 10.89 18.00 0.97
C GLY A 55 9.43 18.41 1.20
N THR A 56 8.64 18.64 0.14
CA THR A 56 7.20 18.86 0.22
C THR A 56 6.46 17.65 -0.36
N ALA A 57 5.67 16.97 0.46
CA ALA A 57 4.87 15.83 0.01
C ALA A 57 3.73 16.25 -0.93
N ARG A 58 3.59 15.54 -2.05
CA ARG A 58 2.51 15.71 -3.02
C ARG A 58 1.90 14.35 -3.35
N ILE A 59 0.58 14.29 -3.43
CA ILE A 59 -0.11 13.14 -3.99
C ILE A 59 -0.02 13.27 -5.51
N THR A 60 0.50 12.25 -6.17
CA THR A 60 0.58 12.19 -7.63
C THR A 60 -0.48 11.23 -8.17
N THR A 61 -1.00 11.56 -9.34
CA THR A 61 -1.86 10.68 -10.12
C THR A 61 -1.02 9.97 -11.18
N PRO A 62 -1.33 8.71 -11.52
CA PRO A 62 -0.61 8.01 -12.59
C PRO A 62 -0.72 8.71 -13.96
N GLU A 63 -1.62 9.70 -14.11
CA GLU A 63 -1.73 10.54 -15.31
C GLU A 63 -0.63 11.60 -15.43
N ASP A 64 0.08 11.92 -14.32
CA ASP A 64 1.16 12.92 -14.28
C ASP A 64 2.50 12.43 -14.88
N ASP A 65 2.60 11.14 -15.21
CA ASP A 65 3.76 10.50 -15.85
C ASP A 65 3.77 10.66 -17.41
N GLN A 66 2.87 11.46 -17.99
CA GLN A 66 2.74 11.72 -19.45
C GLN A 66 3.34 13.04 -19.92
#